data_AF-A0A098ME22-F1
#
_entry.id   AF-A0A098ME22-F1
#
_cell.length_a   1.000
_cell.length_b   1.000
_cell.length_c   1.000
_cell.angle_alpha   90.00
_cell.angle_beta   90.00
_cell.angle_gamma   90.00
#
_symmetry.space_group_name_H-M   'P 1'
#
loop_
_entity.id
_entity.type
_entity.pdbx_description
1 polymer ?
#
loop_
_entity_poly.entity_id
_entity_poly.type
_entity_poly.pdbx_seq_one_letter_code
_entity_poly.pdbx_strand_id
1 'polypeptide(L)'
;MPNGGSNVGEIRARITLETAEFRRQLEEARRRIQDLERDTRRGADGFRDMGGAIAGLTAGAGLSKLVNEMQRAVNEATKLHAAFAGLNAVAKGFGVQTRDANAAVQELASRGFLSLTEAAQAYKTALSTGLNLDESTKLITSLADSAAYGRQSFYTLGGAIQASLDGIKNGNSVLADAVGVTKNLSVMQKEYAASIGTTVGKLTDAQKTQAALNGFIREGAYYVGNASEAMEGIIGSQARFTQATNSATVAMGEAFTPVIQSALDAFTPVIQSALED
;
A
#
# COMPACT_ATOMS: atom_id res chain seq x y z
N MET A 1 25.54 10.18 34.20
CA MET A 1 25.87 11.22 33.18
C MET A 1 27.37 11.45 33.19
N PRO A 2 27.99 11.85 32.06
CA PRO A 2 27.46 11.76 30.70
C PRO A 2 27.49 10.25 30.27
N ASN A 3 27.64 9.78 29.03
CA ASN A 3 27.57 10.42 27.71
C ASN A 3 26.90 9.45 26.69
N GLY A 4 26.57 9.95 25.50
CA GLY A 4 26.21 9.15 24.33
C GLY A 4 26.87 9.73 23.07
N GLY A 5 27.27 8.88 22.13
CA GLY A 5 28.03 9.31 20.95
C GLY A 5 28.24 8.17 19.96
N SER A 6 27.15 7.66 19.39
CA SER A 6 27.20 6.66 18.31
C SER A 6 27.98 7.24 17.14
N ASN A 7 29.21 6.75 16.95
CA ASN A 7 30.17 7.40 16.07
C ASN A 7 29.76 7.21 14.61
N VAL A 8 29.66 8.30 13.84
CA VAL A 8 29.22 8.27 12.43
C VAL A 8 30.12 7.33 11.59
N GLY A 9 31.38 7.16 11.98
CA GLY A 9 32.29 6.17 11.38
C GLY A 9 31.85 4.72 11.57
N GLU A 10 31.23 4.37 12.70
CA GLU A 10 30.75 3.01 12.99
C GLU A 10 29.46 2.70 12.21
N ILE A 11 28.55 3.67 12.10
CA ILE A 11 27.34 3.57 11.26
C ILE A 11 27.75 3.46 9.79
N ARG A 12 28.69 4.29 9.33
CA ARG A 12 29.21 4.25 7.95
C ARG A 12 29.95 2.93 7.65
N ALA A 13 30.72 2.41 8.61
CA ALA A 13 31.37 1.10 8.48
C ALA A 13 30.34 -0.03 8.39
N ARG A 14 29.31 -0.02 9.25
CA ARG A 14 28.24 -1.04 9.25
C ARG A 14 27.44 -1.01 7.94
N ILE A 15 27.02 0.17 7.47
CA ILE A 15 26.37 0.33 6.16
C ILE A 15 27.28 -0.15 5.02
N THR A 16 28.58 0.16 5.06
CA THR A 16 29.52 -0.26 4.00
C THR A 16 29.74 -1.78 4.01
N LEU A 17 29.81 -2.40 5.19
CA LEU A 17 29.84 -3.86 5.36
C LEU A 17 28.56 -4.51 4.84
N GLU A 18 27.39 -4.04 5.27
CA GLU A 18 26.09 -4.54 4.78
C GLU A 18 25.95 -4.36 3.25
N THR A 19 26.44 -3.26 2.68
CA THR A 19 26.44 -3.04 1.22
C THR A 19 27.41 -3.98 0.50
N ALA A 20 28.57 -4.30 1.10
CA ALA A 20 29.55 -5.23 0.54
C ALA A 20 29.07 -6.68 0.62
N GLU A 21 28.46 -7.08 1.73
CA GLU A 21 27.82 -8.39 1.89
C GLU A 21 26.62 -8.55 0.94
N PHE A 22 25.77 -7.53 0.82
CA PHE A 22 24.65 -7.51 -0.13
C PHE A 22 25.12 -7.61 -1.59
N ARG A 23 26.17 -6.87 -1.98
CA ARG A 23 26.78 -7.00 -3.32
C ARG A 23 27.34 -8.40 -3.57
N ARG A 24 28.02 -8.99 -2.58
CA ARG A 24 28.53 -10.37 -2.67
C ARG A 24 27.40 -11.38 -2.79
N GLN A 25 26.33 -11.24 -2.01
CA GLN A 25 25.14 -12.08 -2.10
C GLN A 25 24.42 -11.94 -3.46
N LEU A 26 24.33 -10.72 -4.00
CA LEU A 26 23.81 -10.47 -5.36
C LEU A 26 24.69 -11.09 -6.45
N GLU A 27 26.02 -11.02 -6.33
CA GLU A 27 26.93 -11.68 -7.28
C GLU A 27 26.87 -13.20 -7.18
N GLU A 28 26.78 -13.77 -5.97
CA GLU A 28 26.60 -15.21 -5.75
C GLU A 28 25.22 -15.68 -6.29
N ALA A 29 24.15 -14.93 -6.06
CA ALA A 29 22.83 -15.20 -6.62
C ALA A 29 22.83 -15.10 -8.16
N ARG A 30 23.45 -14.05 -8.73
CA ARG A 30 23.58 -13.85 -10.18
C ARG A 30 24.40 -14.96 -10.84
N ARG A 31 25.49 -15.42 -10.22
CA ARG A 31 26.27 -16.58 -10.70
C ARG A 31 25.44 -17.86 -10.67
N ARG A 32 24.75 -18.15 -9.57
CA ARG A 32 23.86 -19.32 -9.48
C ARG A 32 22.73 -19.29 -10.51
N ILE A 33 22.15 -18.12 -10.79
CA ILE A 33 21.17 -17.92 -11.86
C ILE A 33 21.81 -18.15 -13.25
N GLN A 34 23.01 -17.66 -13.50
CA GLN A 34 23.73 -17.88 -14.77
C GLN A 34 24.18 -19.32 -14.98
N ASP A 35 24.51 -20.06 -13.91
CA ASP A 35 24.80 -21.48 -13.99
C ASP A 35 23.50 -22.28 -14.24
N LEU A 36 22.37 -21.89 -13.62
CA LEU A 36 21.02 -22.37 -13.96
C LEU A 36 20.64 -22.12 -15.44
N GLU A 37 21.03 -20.97 -15.97
CA GLU A 37 20.75 -20.55 -17.36
C GLU A 37 21.53 -21.39 -18.38
N ARG A 38 22.68 -21.98 -18.01
CA ARG A 38 23.47 -22.87 -18.88
C ARG A 38 22.88 -24.29 -18.98
N ASP A 39 22.20 -24.78 -17.95
CA ASP A 39 21.54 -26.09 -17.95
C ASP A 39 20.08 -26.07 -18.48
N THR A 40 19.73 -25.04 -19.25
CA THR A 40 18.39 -24.80 -19.85
C THR A 40 17.87 -25.85 -20.85
N ARG A 41 18.49 -27.04 -20.94
CA ARG A 41 18.03 -28.17 -21.76
C ARG A 41 17.45 -29.35 -20.97
N ARG A 42 16.78 -29.08 -19.84
CA ARG A 42 15.76 -29.95 -19.19
C ARG A 42 14.96 -29.16 -18.15
N GLY A 43 13.95 -28.42 -18.60
CA GLY A 43 13.10 -27.54 -17.77
C GLY A 43 12.19 -28.22 -16.74
N ALA A 44 12.50 -29.44 -16.30
CA ALA A 44 11.78 -30.17 -15.26
C ALA A 44 12.73 -30.62 -14.13
N ASP A 45 13.93 -31.10 -14.49
CA ASP A 45 14.92 -31.57 -13.51
C ASP A 45 15.57 -30.38 -12.78
N GLY A 46 15.92 -29.30 -13.48
CA GLY A 46 16.47 -28.09 -12.85
C GLY A 46 15.53 -27.40 -11.85
N PHE A 47 14.21 -27.52 -12.03
CA PHE A 47 13.23 -27.04 -11.05
C PHE A 47 13.07 -27.99 -9.85
N ARG A 48 13.17 -29.30 -10.06
CA ARG A 48 13.17 -30.29 -8.98
C ARG A 48 14.43 -30.16 -8.11
N ASP A 49 15.59 -29.91 -8.73
CA ASP A 49 16.85 -29.60 -8.03
C ASP A 49 16.83 -28.22 -7.36
N MET A 50 16.17 -27.22 -7.93
CA MET A 50 15.92 -25.95 -7.23
C MET A 50 15.03 -26.16 -6.00
N GLY A 51 14.05 -27.07 -6.07
CA GLY A 51 13.25 -27.51 -4.93
C GLY A 51 14.06 -28.20 -3.84
N GLY A 52 14.86 -29.20 -4.22
CA GLY A 52 15.77 -29.91 -3.32
C GLY A 52 16.82 -28.98 -2.71
N ALA A 53 17.31 -28.01 -3.47
CA ALA A 53 18.19 -26.96 -2.98
C ALA A 53 17.46 -26.07 -1.97
N ILE A 54 16.29 -25.49 -2.29
CA ILE A 54 15.54 -24.62 -1.35
C ILE A 54 15.20 -25.37 -0.05
N ALA A 55 14.83 -26.65 -0.13
CA ALA A 55 14.59 -27.49 1.04
C ALA A 55 15.89 -27.77 1.85
N GLY A 56 16.99 -28.11 1.18
CA GLY A 56 18.30 -28.37 1.80
C GLY A 56 19.04 -27.12 2.32
N LEU A 57 18.70 -25.94 1.79
CA LEU A 57 19.27 -24.64 2.19
C LEU A 57 18.78 -24.15 3.56
N THR A 58 17.81 -24.85 4.17
CA THR A 58 17.35 -24.62 5.55
C THR A 58 18.44 -24.81 6.61
N ALA A 59 19.56 -25.49 6.28
CA ALA A 59 20.68 -25.72 7.19
C ALA A 59 21.58 -24.48 7.46
N GLY A 60 21.36 -23.34 6.79
CA GLY A 60 22.25 -22.16 6.87
C GLY A 60 21.54 -20.85 7.25
N ALA A 61 21.87 -20.28 8.41
CA ALA A 61 21.22 -19.09 8.99
C ALA A 61 21.30 -17.78 8.16
N GLY A 62 22.15 -17.73 7.14
CA GLY A 62 22.25 -16.59 6.21
C GLY A 62 21.31 -16.67 5.01
N LEU A 63 20.98 -17.88 4.53
CA LEU A 63 20.25 -18.07 3.28
C LEU A 63 18.73 -18.16 3.50
N SER A 64 18.28 -18.63 4.67
CA SER A 64 16.87 -18.52 5.07
C SER A 64 16.39 -17.08 5.17
N LYS A 65 17.25 -16.14 5.61
CA LYS A 65 16.95 -14.70 5.61
C LYS A 65 16.71 -14.17 4.20
N LEU A 66 17.57 -14.53 3.23
CA LEU A 66 17.43 -14.11 1.83
C LEU A 66 16.08 -14.57 1.25
N VAL A 67 15.70 -15.84 1.48
CA VAL A 67 14.40 -16.38 1.01
C VAL A 67 13.23 -15.64 1.64
N ASN A 68 13.29 -15.35 2.94
CA ASN A 68 12.24 -14.60 3.63
C ASN A 68 12.09 -13.16 3.10
N GLU A 69 13.19 -12.46 2.81
CA GLU A 69 13.11 -11.12 2.21
C GLU A 69 12.63 -11.16 0.75
N MET A 70 13.00 -12.17 -0.05
CA MET A 70 12.44 -12.36 -1.39
C MET A 70 10.92 -12.62 -1.35
N GLN A 71 10.45 -13.47 -0.44
CA GLN A 71 9.01 -13.70 -0.25
C GLN A 71 8.27 -12.44 0.19
N ARG A 72 8.85 -11.65 1.12
CA ARG A 72 8.29 -10.34 1.51
C ARG A 72 8.20 -9.39 0.30
N ALA A 73 9.25 -9.29 -0.49
CA ALA A 73 9.29 -8.44 -1.68
C ALA A 73 8.19 -8.82 -2.69
N VAL A 74 8.06 -10.12 -3.02
CA VAL A 74 7.01 -10.63 -3.91
C VAL A 74 5.61 -10.42 -3.31
N ASN A 75 5.45 -10.56 -2.00
CA ASN A 75 4.17 -10.30 -1.32
C ASN A 75 3.78 -8.81 -1.40
N GLU A 76 4.70 -7.86 -1.21
CA GLU A 76 4.41 -6.43 -1.35
C GLU A 76 4.12 -6.04 -2.81
N ALA A 77 4.87 -6.57 -3.78
CA ALA A 77 4.54 -6.41 -5.20
C ALA A 77 3.14 -6.96 -5.54
N THR A 78 2.80 -8.15 -5.04
CA THR A 78 1.48 -8.78 -5.21
C THR A 78 0.37 -7.93 -4.60
N LYS A 79 0.57 -7.35 -3.41
CA LYS A 79 -0.40 -6.42 -2.79
C LYS A 79 -0.60 -5.17 -3.65
N LEU A 80 0.47 -4.59 -4.21
CA LEU A 80 0.37 -3.43 -5.07
C LEU A 80 -0.39 -3.75 -6.38
N HIS A 81 -0.05 -4.86 -7.04
CA HIS A 81 -0.77 -5.34 -8.22
C HIS A 81 -2.25 -5.59 -7.91
N ALA A 82 -2.58 -6.22 -6.78
CA ALA A 82 -3.95 -6.48 -6.36
C ALA A 82 -4.73 -5.17 -6.04
N ALA A 83 -4.07 -4.18 -5.45
CA ALA A 83 -4.65 -2.86 -5.20
C ALA A 83 -4.98 -2.14 -6.52
N PHE A 84 -4.04 -2.09 -7.46
CA PHE A 84 -4.27 -1.53 -8.80
C PHE A 84 -5.30 -2.33 -9.61
N ALA A 85 -5.29 -3.65 -9.57
CA ALA A 85 -6.30 -4.47 -10.23
C ALA A 85 -7.72 -4.19 -9.68
N GLY A 86 -7.84 -4.09 -8.35
CA GLY A 86 -9.09 -3.72 -7.67
C GLY A 86 -9.55 -2.30 -8.00
N LEU A 87 -8.64 -1.33 -8.04
CA LEU A 87 -8.93 0.04 -8.50
C LEU A 87 -9.42 0.05 -9.95
N ASN A 88 -8.68 -0.61 -10.86
CA ASN A 88 -9.02 -0.66 -12.28
C ASN A 88 -10.37 -1.33 -12.55
N ALA A 89 -10.75 -2.35 -11.75
CA ALA A 89 -12.07 -2.97 -11.83
C ALA A 89 -13.19 -2.00 -11.40
N VAL A 90 -13.00 -1.27 -10.28
CA VAL A 90 -13.97 -0.24 -9.84
C VAL A 90 -14.05 0.91 -10.83
N ALA A 91 -12.91 1.47 -11.27
CA ALA A 91 -12.85 2.57 -12.22
C ALA A 91 -13.65 2.27 -13.50
N LYS A 92 -13.45 1.08 -14.11
CA LYS A 92 -14.25 0.60 -15.25
C LYS A 92 -15.75 0.54 -14.93
N GLY A 93 -16.12 0.01 -13.77
CA GLY A 93 -17.52 -0.09 -13.34
C GLY A 93 -18.23 1.26 -13.17
N PHE A 94 -17.48 2.31 -12.84
CA PHE A 94 -17.97 3.68 -12.69
C PHE A 94 -17.64 4.59 -13.90
N GLY A 95 -17.21 4.02 -15.03
CA GLY A 95 -16.94 4.77 -16.27
C GLY A 95 -15.69 5.65 -16.24
N VAL A 96 -14.81 5.49 -15.24
CA VAL A 96 -13.53 6.19 -15.12
C VAL A 96 -12.45 5.43 -15.89
N GLN A 97 -11.68 6.14 -16.70
CA GLN A 97 -10.57 5.56 -17.44
C GLN A 97 -9.48 5.06 -16.49
N THR A 98 -9.05 3.81 -16.66
CA THR A 98 -8.02 3.18 -15.82
C THR A 98 -6.71 3.96 -15.81
N ARG A 99 -6.33 4.53 -16.95
CA ARG A 99 -5.15 5.39 -17.07
C ARG A 99 -5.20 6.57 -16.10
N ASP A 100 -6.36 7.24 -16.02
CA ASP A 100 -6.52 8.47 -15.27
C ASP A 100 -6.61 8.16 -13.77
N ALA A 101 -7.30 7.08 -13.39
CA ALA A 101 -7.29 6.55 -12.02
C ALA A 101 -5.87 6.20 -11.56
N ASN A 102 -5.08 5.51 -12.40
CA ASN A 102 -3.69 5.15 -12.08
C ASN A 102 -2.75 6.35 -12.04
N ALA A 103 -3.03 7.42 -12.79
CA ALA A 103 -2.30 8.69 -12.72
C ALA A 103 -2.60 9.43 -11.41
N ALA A 104 -3.87 9.52 -11.01
CA ALA A 104 -4.29 10.16 -9.75
C ALA A 104 -3.73 9.44 -8.51
N VAL A 105 -3.56 8.11 -8.55
CA VAL A 105 -2.83 7.34 -7.52
C VAL A 105 -1.36 7.78 -7.43
N GLN A 106 -0.67 7.88 -8.57
CA GLN A 106 0.74 8.28 -8.60
C GLN A 106 0.94 9.72 -8.13
N GLU A 107 0.08 10.64 -8.58
CA GLU A 107 0.09 12.04 -8.15
C GLU A 107 -0.13 12.15 -6.63
N LEU A 108 -1.15 11.47 -6.09
CA LEU A 108 -1.44 11.49 -4.66
C LEU A 108 -0.31 10.87 -3.83
N ALA A 109 0.24 9.74 -4.26
CA ALA A 109 1.37 9.08 -3.59
C ALA A 109 2.67 9.90 -3.70
N SER A 110 2.84 10.72 -4.74
CA SER A 110 4.01 11.62 -4.89
C SER A 110 4.04 12.72 -3.82
N ARG A 111 2.88 13.09 -3.26
CA ARG A 111 2.76 14.01 -2.12
C ARG A 111 3.27 13.40 -0.81
N GLY A 112 3.59 12.10 -0.78
CA GLY A 112 4.37 11.43 0.27
C GLY A 112 3.59 10.95 1.50
N PHE A 113 2.34 11.40 1.71
CA PHE A 113 1.54 11.03 2.88
C PHE A 113 0.75 9.71 2.75
N LEU A 114 0.73 9.11 1.55
CA LEU A 114 0.23 7.75 1.27
C LEU A 114 1.25 6.99 0.41
N SER A 115 1.38 5.68 0.65
CA SER A 115 2.02 4.78 -0.32
C SER A 115 1.16 4.57 -1.57
N LEU A 116 1.76 4.07 -2.66
CA LEU A 116 1.01 3.72 -3.87
C LEU A 116 -0.12 2.70 -3.59
N THR A 117 0.12 1.72 -2.71
CA THR A 117 -0.88 0.72 -2.31
C THR A 117 -2.04 1.37 -1.55
N GLU A 118 -1.76 2.23 -0.57
CA GLU A 118 -2.79 2.93 0.22
C GLU A 118 -3.57 3.92 -0.65
N ALA A 119 -2.90 4.66 -1.54
CA ALA A 119 -3.55 5.57 -2.49
C ALA A 119 -4.47 4.80 -3.46
N ALA A 120 -4.03 3.65 -4.01
CA ALA A 120 -4.86 2.81 -4.87
C ALA A 120 -6.08 2.24 -4.11
N GLN A 121 -5.93 1.86 -2.84
CA GLN A 121 -7.04 1.42 -1.98
C GLN A 121 -8.01 2.57 -1.66
N ALA A 122 -7.49 3.76 -1.34
CA ALA A 122 -8.30 4.94 -1.05
C ALA A 122 -9.16 5.35 -2.27
N TYR A 123 -8.57 5.46 -3.47
CA TYR A 123 -9.34 5.72 -4.68
C TYR A 123 -10.32 4.59 -5.00
N LYS A 124 -9.95 3.32 -4.79
CA LYS A 124 -10.86 2.18 -4.99
C LYS A 124 -12.09 2.29 -4.08
N THR A 125 -11.92 2.59 -2.79
CA THR A 125 -13.05 2.77 -1.87
C THR A 125 -13.86 4.02 -2.26
N ALA A 126 -13.21 5.17 -2.49
CA ALA A 126 -13.88 6.42 -2.84
C ALA A 126 -14.72 6.31 -4.12
N LEU A 127 -14.15 5.82 -5.23
CA LEU A 127 -14.88 5.58 -6.48
C LEU A 127 -16.03 4.58 -6.28
N SER A 128 -15.86 3.56 -5.41
CA SER A 128 -16.93 2.60 -5.11
C SER A 128 -18.13 3.17 -4.35
N THR A 129 -18.07 4.42 -3.89
CA THR A 129 -19.21 5.16 -3.32
C THR A 129 -20.00 5.96 -4.37
N GLY A 130 -19.57 5.95 -5.63
CA GLY A 130 -20.19 6.71 -6.73
C GLY A 130 -19.61 8.10 -6.96
N LEU A 131 -18.57 8.49 -6.21
CA LEU A 131 -17.80 9.71 -6.47
C LEU A 131 -17.03 9.59 -7.78
N ASN A 132 -16.87 10.70 -8.49
CA ASN A 132 -15.94 10.79 -9.60
C ASN A 132 -14.48 10.95 -9.11
N LEU A 133 -13.53 11.03 -10.04
CA LEU A 133 -12.10 11.08 -9.71
C LEU A 133 -11.68 12.36 -8.98
N ASP A 134 -12.18 13.53 -9.39
CA ASP A 134 -11.91 14.83 -8.75
C ASP A 134 -12.54 14.90 -7.34
N GLU A 135 -13.78 14.43 -7.20
CA GLU A 135 -14.44 14.31 -5.90
C GLU A 135 -13.70 13.36 -4.95
N SER A 136 -13.21 12.22 -5.47
CA SER A 136 -12.38 11.30 -4.73
C SER A 136 -11.06 11.96 -4.27
N THR A 137 -10.37 12.67 -5.16
CA THR A 137 -9.14 13.40 -4.83
C THR A 137 -9.36 14.46 -3.74
N LYS A 138 -10.47 15.20 -3.83
CA LYS A 138 -10.87 16.21 -2.84
C LYS A 138 -11.18 15.58 -1.48
N LEU A 139 -11.95 14.49 -1.46
CA LEU A 139 -12.25 13.75 -0.22
C LEU A 139 -10.97 13.23 0.42
N ILE A 140 -10.15 12.49 -0.33
CA ILE A 140 -8.93 11.87 0.20
C ILE A 140 -7.95 12.93 0.70
N THR A 141 -7.82 14.07 0.01
CA THR A 141 -6.99 15.19 0.46
C THR A 141 -7.54 15.80 1.76
N SER A 142 -8.85 16.08 1.85
CA SER A 142 -9.47 16.64 3.05
C SER A 142 -9.38 15.70 4.26
N LEU A 143 -9.48 14.38 4.01
CA LEU A 143 -9.27 13.34 5.03
C LEU A 143 -7.80 13.32 5.48
N ALA A 144 -6.84 13.40 4.57
CA ALA A 144 -5.41 13.43 4.89
C ALA A 144 -5.01 14.68 5.68
N ASP A 145 -5.50 15.85 5.27
CA ASP A 145 -5.28 17.13 5.94
C ASP A 145 -5.81 17.12 7.39
N SER A 146 -7.02 16.59 7.59
CA SER A 146 -7.57 16.39 8.94
C SER A 146 -6.73 15.39 9.74
N ALA A 147 -6.38 14.25 9.13
CA ALA A 147 -5.69 13.14 9.78
C ALA A 147 -4.23 13.42 10.14
N ALA A 148 -3.58 14.38 9.48
CA ALA A 148 -2.17 14.74 9.72
C ALA A 148 -1.90 14.98 11.21
N TYR A 149 -2.79 15.74 11.87
CA TYR A 149 -2.71 16.06 13.29
C TYR A 149 -3.96 15.67 14.11
N GLY A 150 -5.11 15.42 13.48
CA GLY A 150 -6.38 15.11 14.16
C GLY A 150 -6.72 13.62 14.33
N ARG A 151 -6.10 12.70 13.57
CA ARG A 151 -6.47 11.28 13.59
C ARG A 151 -6.33 10.64 14.97
N GLN A 152 -7.12 9.60 15.21
CA GLN A 152 -7.04 8.80 16.43
C GLN A 152 -5.67 8.07 16.52
N SER A 153 -5.00 8.15 17.68
CA SER A 153 -3.56 7.85 17.82
C SER A 153 -3.12 6.43 17.47
N PHE A 154 -4.04 5.47 17.37
CA PHE A 154 -3.75 4.08 16.99
C PHE A 154 -3.78 3.82 15.48
N TYR A 155 -4.20 4.80 14.67
CA TYR A 155 -4.13 4.71 13.22
C TYR A 155 -2.84 5.33 12.65
N THR A 156 -2.28 4.67 11.63
CA THR A 156 -1.40 5.33 10.66
C THR A 156 -2.19 6.35 9.85
N LEU A 157 -1.50 7.26 9.14
CA LEU A 157 -2.18 8.27 8.31
C LEU A 157 -3.04 7.62 7.22
N GLY A 158 -2.48 6.68 6.45
CA GLY A 158 -3.25 5.90 5.46
C GLY A 158 -4.32 5.01 6.07
N GLY A 159 -4.07 4.42 7.24
CA GLY A 159 -5.07 3.64 7.98
C GLY A 159 -6.28 4.46 8.41
N ALA A 160 -6.07 5.69 8.89
CA ALA A 160 -7.14 6.61 9.24
C ALA A 160 -7.96 7.04 8.01
N ILE A 161 -7.29 7.39 6.91
CA ILE A 161 -7.94 7.76 5.64
C ILE A 161 -8.78 6.59 5.11
N GLN A 162 -8.22 5.38 5.04
CA GLN A 162 -8.92 4.19 4.57
C GLN A 162 -10.11 3.84 5.47
N ALA A 163 -9.93 3.87 6.79
CA ALA A 163 -11.01 3.67 7.75
C ALA A 163 -12.13 4.71 7.53
N SER A 164 -11.80 6.00 7.40
CA SER A 164 -12.83 7.02 7.18
C SER A 164 -13.57 6.86 5.86
N LEU A 165 -12.89 6.45 4.78
CA LEU A 165 -13.53 6.12 3.50
C LEU A 165 -14.47 4.92 3.61
N ASP A 166 -14.05 3.86 4.30
CA ASP A 166 -14.90 2.69 4.56
C ASP A 166 -16.06 3.05 5.52
N GLY A 167 -15.87 4.01 6.42
CA GLY A 167 -16.91 4.58 7.28
C GLY A 167 -17.97 5.33 6.47
N ILE A 168 -17.54 6.20 5.55
CA ILE A 168 -18.42 6.91 4.60
C ILE A 168 -19.20 5.90 3.76
N LYS A 169 -18.51 4.95 3.14
CA LYS A 169 -19.10 3.91 2.27
C LYS A 169 -20.18 3.08 2.98
N ASN A 170 -19.97 2.73 4.24
CA ASN A 170 -20.87 1.88 5.00
C ASN A 170 -21.83 2.66 5.93
N GLY A 171 -21.81 4.00 5.90
CA GLY A 171 -22.60 4.85 6.79
C GLY A 171 -22.19 4.80 8.28
N ASN A 172 -21.01 4.24 8.60
CA ASN A 172 -20.52 4.07 9.96
C ASN A 172 -19.75 5.33 10.42
N SER A 173 -20.39 6.14 11.27
CA SER A 173 -19.79 7.40 11.76
C SER A 173 -18.61 7.20 12.70
N VAL A 174 -18.54 6.10 13.46
CA VAL A 174 -17.41 5.81 14.37
C VAL A 174 -16.14 5.53 13.57
N LEU A 175 -16.28 4.83 12.43
CA LEU A 175 -15.17 4.57 11.52
C LEU A 175 -14.85 5.81 10.66
N ALA A 176 -15.86 6.62 10.32
CA ALA A 176 -15.70 7.89 9.61
C ALA A 176 -14.87 8.93 10.40
N ASP A 177 -14.91 8.92 11.73
CA ASP A 177 -14.13 9.79 12.62
C ASP A 177 -12.65 9.35 12.81
N ALA A 178 -12.18 8.32 12.12
CA ALA A 178 -10.78 7.87 12.25
C ALA A 178 -9.75 8.98 11.97
N VAL A 179 -10.08 9.92 11.06
CA VAL A 179 -9.28 11.12 10.73
C VAL A 179 -9.43 12.30 11.71
N GLY A 180 -10.27 12.20 12.75
CA GLY A 180 -10.50 13.25 13.74
C GLY A 180 -11.59 14.27 13.40
N VAL A 181 -12.47 13.96 12.44
CA VAL A 181 -13.62 14.80 12.09
C VAL A 181 -14.85 14.31 12.87
N THR A 182 -15.05 14.92 14.03
CA THR A 182 -16.04 14.49 15.03
C THR A 182 -17.51 14.71 14.65
N LYS A 183 -17.78 15.39 13.52
CA LYS A 183 -19.15 15.56 13.01
C LYS A 183 -19.66 14.26 12.39
N ASN A 184 -20.67 13.66 13.02
CA ASN A 184 -21.30 12.44 12.56
C ASN A 184 -21.90 12.55 11.13
N LEU A 185 -21.85 11.46 10.37
CA LEU A 185 -22.41 11.38 9.01
C LEU A 185 -23.91 11.72 8.97
N SER A 186 -24.65 11.34 10.00
CA SER A 186 -26.09 11.64 10.12
C SER A 186 -26.37 13.15 10.26
N VAL A 187 -25.43 13.91 10.86
CA VAL A 187 -25.52 15.38 10.94
C VAL A 187 -25.17 15.99 9.59
N MET A 188 -24.11 15.53 8.92
CA MET A 188 -23.76 15.97 7.55
C MET A 188 -24.93 15.73 6.57
N GLN A 189 -25.57 14.55 6.64
CA GLN A 189 -26.76 14.20 5.86
C GLN A 189 -27.96 15.10 6.19
N LYS A 190 -28.17 15.45 7.46
CA LYS A 190 -29.25 16.38 7.88
C LYS A 190 -29.02 17.80 7.34
N GLU A 191 -27.80 18.31 7.45
CA GLU A 191 -27.40 19.61 6.88
C GLU A 191 -27.60 19.63 5.36
N TYR A 192 -27.15 18.58 4.66
CA TYR A 192 -27.30 18.45 3.21
C TYR A 192 -28.77 18.34 2.77
N ALA A 193 -29.57 17.49 3.43
CA ALA A 193 -30.99 17.35 3.14
C ALA A 193 -31.75 18.68 3.27
N ALA A 194 -31.47 19.44 4.35
CA ALA A 194 -32.04 20.77 4.54
C ALA A 194 -31.63 21.74 3.41
N SER A 195 -30.37 21.71 2.98
CA SER A 195 -29.87 22.59 1.91
C SER A 195 -30.51 22.36 0.53
N ILE A 196 -31.08 21.17 0.29
CA ILE A 196 -31.82 20.83 -0.93
C ILE A 196 -33.35 20.73 -0.72
N GLY A 197 -33.87 21.22 0.41
CA GLY A 197 -35.31 21.26 0.68
C GLY A 197 -35.97 19.89 0.93
N THR A 198 -35.23 18.89 1.41
CA THR A 198 -35.71 17.53 1.66
C THR A 198 -35.39 17.04 3.09
N THR A 199 -35.70 15.76 3.38
CA THR A 199 -35.38 15.11 4.66
C THR A 199 -34.40 13.95 4.46
N VAL A 200 -33.66 13.59 5.52
CA VAL A 200 -32.61 12.53 5.47
C VAL A 200 -33.16 11.20 4.92
N GLY A 201 -34.38 10.82 5.31
CA GLY A 201 -35.02 9.59 4.84
C GLY A 201 -35.42 9.59 3.35
N LYS A 202 -35.28 10.72 2.65
CA LYS A 202 -35.47 10.86 1.20
C LYS A 202 -34.15 10.97 0.42
N LEU A 203 -32.99 10.93 1.09
CA LEU A 203 -31.70 10.96 0.41
C LEU A 203 -31.39 9.60 -0.22
N THR A 204 -31.02 9.60 -1.49
CA THR A 204 -30.37 8.46 -2.15
C THR A 204 -28.97 8.22 -1.56
N ASP A 205 -28.39 7.04 -1.77
CA ASP A 205 -27.05 6.75 -1.25
C ASP A 205 -25.96 7.62 -1.91
N ALA A 206 -26.13 7.98 -3.18
CA ALA A 206 -25.30 8.99 -3.84
C ALA A 206 -25.40 10.36 -3.14
N GLN A 207 -26.61 10.79 -2.73
CA GLN A 207 -26.79 12.03 -1.96
C GLN A 207 -26.23 11.95 -0.53
N LYS A 208 -26.24 10.77 0.11
CA LYS A 208 -25.57 10.56 1.41
C LYS A 208 -24.05 10.64 1.26
N THR A 209 -23.51 10.09 0.17
CA THR A 209 -22.09 10.19 -0.19
C THR A 209 -21.71 11.65 -0.47
N GLN A 210 -22.52 12.39 -1.23
CA GLN A 210 -22.33 13.82 -1.46
C GLN A 210 -22.39 14.64 -0.15
N ALA A 211 -23.31 14.29 0.75
CA ALA A 211 -23.41 14.92 2.06
C ALA A 211 -22.15 14.69 2.89
N ALA A 212 -21.59 13.48 2.85
CA ALA A 212 -20.31 13.16 3.49
C ALA A 212 -19.15 13.93 2.84
N LEU A 213 -19.01 13.91 1.51
CA LEU A 213 -17.99 14.67 0.78
C LEU A 213 -18.00 16.16 1.17
N ASN A 214 -19.17 16.79 1.07
CA ASN A 214 -19.36 18.21 1.38
C ASN A 214 -19.14 18.49 2.88
N GLY A 215 -19.51 17.54 3.75
CA GLY A 215 -19.28 17.61 5.19
C GLY A 215 -17.80 17.56 5.54
N PHE A 216 -17.08 16.53 5.10
CA PHE A 216 -15.64 16.38 5.36
C PHE A 216 -14.82 17.53 4.80
N ILE A 217 -15.14 18.04 3.60
CA ILE A 217 -14.48 19.25 3.04
C ILE A 217 -14.75 20.48 3.92
N ARG A 218 -15.98 20.63 4.45
CA ARG A 218 -16.34 21.78 5.30
C ARG A 218 -15.68 21.72 6.68
N GLU A 219 -15.71 20.56 7.34
CA GLU A 219 -15.06 20.41 8.65
C GLU A 219 -13.52 20.40 8.53
N GLY A 220 -13.00 19.86 7.42
CA GLY A 220 -11.57 19.86 7.08
C GLY A 220 -11.01 21.21 6.61
N ALA A 221 -11.86 22.23 6.40
CA ALA A 221 -11.45 23.53 5.88
C ALA A 221 -10.41 24.26 6.76
N TYR A 222 -10.39 23.98 8.07
CA TYR A 222 -9.41 24.52 9.02
C TYR A 222 -8.04 23.80 8.98
N TYR A 223 -7.95 22.69 8.27
CA TYR A 223 -6.78 21.82 8.21
C TYR A 223 -6.11 21.78 6.82
N VAL A 224 -6.63 22.55 5.85
CA VAL A 224 -6.15 22.53 4.45
C VAL A 224 -4.64 22.78 4.39
N GLY A 225 -3.91 21.83 3.80
CA GLY A 225 -2.47 21.87 3.67
C GLY A 225 -1.68 21.20 4.80
N ASN A 226 -2.32 20.82 5.92
CA ASN A 226 -1.65 20.14 7.03
C ASN A 226 -0.95 18.84 6.61
N ALA A 227 -1.52 18.09 5.65
CA ALA A 227 -0.85 16.88 5.14
C ALA A 227 0.42 17.22 4.37
N SER A 228 0.45 18.36 3.66
CA SER A 228 1.65 18.86 2.97
C SER A 228 2.69 19.40 3.97
N GLU A 229 2.27 20.19 4.96
CA GLU A 229 3.14 20.72 6.02
C GLU A 229 3.81 19.60 6.83
N ALA A 230 3.05 18.58 7.22
CA ALA A 230 3.57 17.39 7.89
C ALA A 230 4.65 16.66 7.05
N MET A 231 4.64 16.83 5.72
CA MET A 231 5.64 16.26 4.82
C MET A 231 6.93 17.11 4.70
N GLU A 232 6.97 18.34 5.20
CA GLU A 232 8.20 19.15 5.19
C GLU A 232 9.20 18.70 6.27
N GLY A 233 8.68 18.28 7.43
CA GLY A 233 9.49 17.91 8.60
C GLY A 233 10.09 16.50 8.62
N ILE A 234 10.46 16.04 9.82
CA ILE A 234 11.01 14.70 10.05
C ILE A 234 9.99 13.59 9.72
N ILE A 235 8.70 13.84 9.93
CA ILE A 235 7.60 12.93 9.58
C ILE A 235 7.61 12.67 8.07
N GLY A 236 7.64 13.72 7.25
CA GLY A 236 7.77 13.59 5.80
C GLY A 236 9.07 12.97 5.33
N SER A 237 10.17 13.22 6.04
CA SER A 237 11.46 12.59 5.73
C SER A 237 11.44 11.09 5.98
N GLN A 238 10.77 10.66 7.06
CA GLN A 238 10.51 9.24 7.34
C GLN A 238 9.52 8.65 6.32
N ALA A 239 8.45 9.36 5.95
CA ALA A 239 7.49 8.92 4.95
C ALA A 239 8.14 8.72 3.57
N ARG A 240 8.99 9.67 3.12
CA ARG A 240 9.79 9.54 1.89
C ARG A 240 10.76 8.35 1.95
N PHE A 241 11.42 8.11 3.09
CA PHE A 241 12.29 6.94 3.25
C PHE A 241 11.52 5.62 3.16
N THR A 242 10.37 5.53 3.83
CA THR A 242 9.46 4.37 3.74
C THR A 242 8.96 4.18 2.32
N GLN A 243 8.56 5.26 1.62
CA GLN A 243 8.13 5.21 0.22
C GLN A 243 9.24 4.66 -0.69
N ALA A 244 10.46 5.19 -0.59
CA ALA A 244 11.59 4.74 -1.39
C ALA A 244 11.94 3.26 -1.12
N THR A 245 11.90 2.84 0.15
CA THR A 245 12.10 1.45 0.57
C THR A 245 11.01 0.53 0.02
N ASN A 246 9.74 0.95 0.09
CA ASN A 246 8.61 0.21 -0.47
C ASN A 246 8.72 0.10 -2.00
N SER A 247 9.07 1.17 -2.71
CA SER A 247 9.29 1.12 -4.17
C SER A 247 10.43 0.18 -4.55
N ALA A 248 11.55 0.19 -3.82
CA ALA A 248 12.63 -0.77 -4.03
C ALA A 248 12.20 -2.21 -3.73
N THR A 249 11.41 -2.42 -2.68
CA THR A 249 10.87 -3.73 -2.27
C THR A 249 9.90 -4.30 -3.31
N VAL A 250 9.01 -3.46 -3.84
CA VAL A 250 8.12 -3.81 -4.96
C VAL A 250 8.93 -4.17 -6.21
N ALA A 251 9.89 -3.34 -6.61
CA ALA A 251 10.71 -3.61 -7.81
C ALA A 251 11.55 -4.89 -7.68
N MET A 252 12.07 -5.19 -6.48
CA MET A 252 12.70 -6.49 -6.20
C MET A 252 11.67 -7.64 -6.28
N GLY A 253 10.46 -7.44 -5.75
CA GLY A 253 9.37 -8.40 -5.85
C GLY A 253 9.01 -8.72 -7.29
N GLU A 254 8.74 -7.70 -8.11
CA GLU A 254 8.46 -7.85 -9.55
C GLU A 254 9.54 -8.63 -10.29
N ALA A 255 10.82 -8.42 -9.96
CA ALA A 255 11.94 -9.18 -10.53
C ALA A 255 11.98 -10.66 -10.10
N PHE A 256 11.51 -11.00 -8.90
CA PHE A 256 11.44 -12.37 -8.39
C PHE A 256 10.12 -13.10 -8.67
N THR A 257 9.04 -12.38 -9.00
CA THR A 257 7.71 -12.95 -9.28
C THR A 257 7.74 -14.13 -10.27
N PRO A 258 8.43 -14.09 -11.42
CA PRO A 258 8.45 -15.21 -12.37
C PRO A 258 9.07 -16.50 -11.79
N VAL A 259 10.09 -16.36 -10.93
CA VAL A 259 10.78 -17.48 -10.28
C VAL A 259 9.89 -18.12 -9.22
N ILE A 260 9.22 -17.31 -8.40
CA ILE A 260 8.26 -17.81 -7.40
C ILE A 260 7.04 -18.43 -8.09
N GLN A 261 6.51 -17.81 -9.14
CA GLN A 261 5.36 -18.36 -9.89
C GLN A 261 5.69 -19.74 -10.47
N SER A 262 6.84 -19.88 -11.14
CA SER A 262 7.26 -21.18 -11.70
C SER A 262 7.46 -22.26 -10.62
N ALA A 263 7.92 -21.88 -9.42
CA ALA A 263 8.00 -22.79 -8.29
C ALA A 263 6.61 -23.19 -7.76
N LEU A 264 5.68 -22.24 -7.61
CA LEU A 264 4.30 -22.51 -7.19
C LEU A 264 3.58 -23.42 -8.18
N ASP A 265 3.72 -23.16 -9.49
CA ASP A 265 3.12 -23.98 -10.55
C ASP A 265 3.69 -25.42 -10.55
N ALA A 266 4.97 -25.60 -10.19
CA ALA A 266 5.61 -26.91 -10.08
C ALA A 266 5.20 -27.69 -8.80
N PHE A 267 5.01 -27.01 -7.66
CA PHE A 267 4.69 -27.68 -6.38
C PHE A 267 3.20 -27.85 -6.11
N THR A 268 2.33 -26.98 -6.63
CA THR A 268 0.89 -27.04 -6.37
C THR A 268 0.27 -28.41 -6.71
N PRO A 269 0.57 -29.05 -7.87
CA PRO A 269 0.05 -30.37 -8.19
C PRO A 269 0.54 -31.47 -7.24
N VAL A 270 1.80 -31.38 -6.77
CA VAL A 270 2.39 -32.36 -5.84
C VAL A 270 1.73 -32.29 -4.47
N ILE A 271 1.46 -31.06 -3.99
CA ILE A 271 0.76 -30.84 -2.72
C ILE A 271 -0.70 -31.31 -2.84
N GLN A 272 -1.37 -31.05 -3.97
CA GLN A 272 -2.74 -31.51 -4.22
C GLN A 272 -2.83 -33.03 -4.22
N SER A 273 -1.94 -33.74 -4.94
CA SER A 273 -1.91 -35.21 -4.93
C SER A 273 -1.67 -35.81 -3.53
N ALA A 274 -0.87 -35.14 -2.69
CA ALA A 274 -0.59 -35.59 -1.32
C ALA A 274 -1.70 -35.25 -0.30
N LEU A 275 -2.81 -34.63 -0.74
CA LEU A 275 -4.01 -34.35 0.05
C LEU A 275 -5.23 -35.17 -0.44
N GLU A 276 -5.07 -35.94 -1.52
CA GLU A 276 -6.09 -36.83 -2.09
C GLU A 276 -5.88 -38.32 -1.67
N ASP A 277 -4.74 -38.63 -1.05
CA ASP A 277 -4.38 -39.90 -0.38
C ASP A 277 -4.69 -39.86 1.14
#